data_AF-A0A946AXQ9-F1
#
_entry.id   AF-A0A946AXQ9-F1
#
_cell.length_a   1.000
_cell.length_b   1.000
_cell.length_c   1.000
_cell.angle_alpha   90.00
_cell.angle_beta   90.00
_cell.angle_gamma   90.00
#
_symmetry.space_group_name_H-M   'P 1'
#
loop_
_entity.id
_entity.type
_entity.pdbx_description
1 polymer ?
#
loop_
_entity_poly.entity_id
_entity_poly.type
_entity_poly.pdbx_seq_one_letter_code
_entity_poly.pdbx_strand_id
1 'polypeptide(L)'
;MDRTQITVEEFREAQDVLKEAIDLHEKKDYYGAIESFKKAISVKPFNEEHLDVFEKKLKEGTYKLAQESMAYMGCASVHVSQLVKELTDAQREEVPVDENLIKVFNDWEN
;
A
#
# COMPACT_ATOMS: atom_id res chain seq x y z
N MET A 1 -19.95 1.94 -9.52
CA MET A 1 -20.45 1.46 -8.22
C MET A 1 -20.15 2.55 -7.22
N ASP A 2 -21.14 2.93 -6.41
CA ASP A 2 -20.96 3.93 -5.36
C ASP A 2 -20.16 3.26 -4.25
N ARG A 3 -18.86 3.57 -4.17
CA ARG A 3 -17.97 2.94 -3.20
C ARG A 3 -18.28 3.56 -1.84
N THR A 4 -18.67 2.73 -0.88
CA THR A 4 -18.85 3.18 0.50
C THR A 4 -17.54 3.75 1.01
N GLN A 5 -17.60 4.93 1.63
CA GLN A 5 -16.48 5.57 2.29
C GLN A 5 -15.75 4.60 3.21
N ILE A 6 -14.41 4.63 3.20
CA ILE A 6 -13.57 3.82 4.08
C ILE A 6 -13.75 4.21 5.56
N THR A 7 -13.65 3.25 6.47
CA THR A 7 -13.62 3.52 7.92
C THR A 7 -12.21 3.77 8.46
N VAL A 8 -12.14 4.30 9.69
CA VAL A 8 -10.86 4.50 10.40
C VAL A 8 -10.12 3.18 10.61
N GLU A 9 -10.84 2.11 10.93
CA GLU A 9 -10.29 0.78 11.16
C GLU A 9 -9.70 0.18 9.88
N GLU A 10 -10.44 0.28 8.77
CA GLU A 10 -9.97 -0.19 7.46
C GLU A 10 -8.72 0.56 7.01
N PHE A 11 -8.67 1.88 7.23
CA PHE A 11 -7.46 2.65 6.94
C PHE A 11 -6.28 2.27 7.85
N ARG A 12 -6.51 2.09 9.16
CA ARG A 12 -5.47 1.65 10.10
C ARG A 12 -4.92 0.28 9.72
N GLU A 13 -5.77 -0.66 9.35
CA GLU A 13 -5.35 -1.97 8.86
C GLU A 13 -4.44 -1.84 7.63
N ALA A 14 -4.86 -1.08 6.61
CA ALA A 14 -4.04 -0.87 5.42
C ALA A 14 -2.69 -0.22 5.74
N GLN A 15 -2.68 0.76 6.65
CA GLN A 15 -1.48 1.46 7.08
C GLN A 15 -0.52 0.53 7.85
N ASP A 16 -1.02 -0.26 8.79
CA ASP A 16 -0.19 -1.14 9.63
C ASP A 16 0.41 -2.28 8.80
N VAL A 17 -0.37 -2.87 7.90
CA VAL A 17 0.12 -3.89 6.95
C VAL A 17 1.19 -3.30 6.02
N LEU A 18 1.04 -2.05 5.57
CA LEU A 18 2.05 -1.38 4.76
C LEU A 18 3.36 -1.17 5.54
N LYS A 19 3.30 -0.76 6.82
CA LYS A 19 4.50 -0.62 7.67
C LYS A 19 5.22 -1.95 7.82
N GLU A 20 4.48 -3.02 8.13
CA GLU A 20 5.06 -4.37 8.25
C GLU A 20 5.74 -4.80 6.94
N ALA A 21 5.11 -4.50 5.79
CA ALA A 21 5.66 -4.84 4.48
C ALA A 21 6.97 -4.08 4.18
N ILE A 22 7.05 -2.80 4.54
CA ILE A 22 8.28 -1.99 4.42
C ILE A 22 9.38 -2.58 5.31
N ASP A 23 9.08 -2.90 6.57
CA ASP A 23 10.03 -3.53 7.49
C ASP A 23 10.59 -4.86 6.95
N LEU A 24 9.74 -5.69 6.35
CA LEU A 24 10.13 -6.94 5.70
C LEU A 24 11.04 -6.67 4.49
N HIS A 25 10.71 -5.67 3.68
CA HIS A 25 11.53 -5.27 2.53
C HIS A 25 12.93 -4.82 2.96
N GLU A 26 13.02 -3.96 3.98
CA GLU A 26 14.30 -3.48 4.54
C GLU A 26 15.16 -4.62 5.10
N LYS A 27 14.52 -5.63 5.71
CA LYS A 27 15.15 -6.88 6.16
C LYS A 27 15.51 -7.85 5.02
N LYS A 28 15.21 -7.47 3.77
CA LYS A 28 15.40 -8.28 2.54
C LYS A 28 14.55 -9.55 2.48
N ASP A 29 13.51 -9.65 3.31
CA ASP A 29 12.47 -10.66 3.16
C ASP A 29 11.48 -10.20 2.08
N TYR A 30 11.92 -10.29 0.83
CA TYR A 30 11.14 -9.78 -0.30
C TYR A 30 9.87 -10.59 -0.56
N TYR A 31 9.86 -11.89 -0.24
CA TYR A 31 8.64 -12.71 -0.38
C TYR A 31 7.59 -12.29 0.65
N GLY A 32 7.97 -12.18 1.92
CA GLY A 32 7.09 -11.68 2.97
C GLY A 32 6.59 -10.26 2.67
N ALA A 33 7.48 -9.38 2.23
CA ALA A 33 7.14 -8.01 1.87
C ALA A 33 6.11 -7.96 0.74
N ILE A 34 6.29 -8.72 -0.35
CA ILE A 34 5.34 -8.76 -1.48
C ILE A 34 3.96 -9.20 -1.01
N GLU A 35 3.87 -10.28 -0.23
CA GLU A 35 2.59 -10.77 0.27
C GLU A 35 1.89 -9.74 1.17
N SER A 36 2.63 -9.04 2.03
CA SER A 36 2.07 -7.98 2.86
C SER A 36 1.67 -6.73 2.04
N PHE A 37 2.44 -6.32 1.04
CA PHE A 37 2.02 -5.24 0.13
C PHE A 37 0.72 -5.58 -0.61
N LYS A 38 0.58 -6.82 -1.10
CA LYS A 38 -0.67 -7.28 -1.73
C LYS A 38 -1.85 -7.20 -0.77
N LYS A 39 -1.67 -7.56 0.51
CA LYS A 39 -2.71 -7.43 1.53
C LYS A 39 -3.12 -5.97 1.72
N ALA A 40 -2.17 -5.04 1.85
CA ALA A 40 -2.46 -3.62 1.99
C ALA A 40 -3.29 -3.07 0.80
N ILE A 41 -2.93 -3.45 -0.44
CA ILE A 41 -3.67 -3.08 -1.66
C ILE A 41 -5.09 -3.68 -1.67
N SER A 42 -5.27 -4.85 -1.05
CA SER A 42 -6.55 -5.55 -0.98
C SER A 42 -7.48 -5.02 0.11
N VAL A 43 -7.00 -4.19 1.04
CA VAL A 43 -7.86 -3.51 2.01
C VAL A 43 -8.63 -2.43 1.27
N LYS A 44 -9.95 -2.64 1.10
CA LYS A 44 -10.82 -1.82 0.25
C LYS A 44 -10.14 -1.54 -1.08
N PRO A 45 -10.14 -2.44 -2.07
CA PRO A 45 -9.54 -2.13 -3.37
C PRO A 45 -10.37 -1.06 -4.10
N PHE A 46 -9.71 -0.16 -4.84
CA PHE A 46 -10.38 0.78 -5.75
C PHE A 46 -10.86 0.08 -7.02
N ASN A 47 -10.07 -0.90 -7.46
CA ASN A 47 -10.32 -1.74 -8.62
C ASN A 47 -9.81 -3.15 -8.30
N GLU A 48 -10.73 -4.10 -8.21
CA GLU A 48 -10.42 -5.50 -7.88
C GLU A 48 -9.48 -6.16 -8.90
N GLU A 49 -9.54 -5.74 -10.17
CA GLU A 49 -8.68 -6.29 -11.23
C GLU A 49 -7.29 -5.66 -11.27
N HIS A 50 -7.08 -4.52 -10.61
CA HIS A 50 -5.82 -3.77 -10.72
C HIS A 50 -4.62 -4.60 -10.26
N LEU A 51 -4.76 -5.30 -9.13
CA LEU A 51 -3.68 -6.10 -8.55
C LEU A 51 -3.30 -7.27 -9.47
N ASP A 52 -4.29 -7.98 -10.02
CA ASP A 52 -4.06 -9.10 -10.94
C ASP A 52 -3.37 -8.64 -12.23
N VAL A 53 -3.80 -7.52 -12.80
CA VAL A 53 -3.19 -6.93 -13.99
C VAL A 53 -1.75 -6.49 -13.71
N PHE A 54 -1.50 -5.89 -12.54
CA PHE A 54 -0.17 -5.48 -12.12
C PHE A 54 0.76 -6.68 -11.92
N GLU A 55 0.29 -7.70 -11.21
CA GLU A 55 1.04 -8.95 -10.98
C GLU A 55 1.40 -9.64 -12.29
N LYS A 56 0.47 -9.71 -13.24
CA LYS A 56 0.73 -10.28 -14.57
C LYS A 56 1.84 -9.51 -15.30
N LYS A 57 1.78 -8.17 -15.31
CA LYS A 57 2.81 -7.34 -15.95
C LYS A 57 4.18 -7.52 -15.31
N LEU A 58 4.24 -7.64 -13.98
CA LEU A 58 5.50 -7.91 -13.28
C LEU A 58 6.07 -9.29 -13.63
N LYS A 59 5.24 -10.33 -13.75
CA LYS A 59 5.71 -11.67 -14.16
C LYS A 59 6.21 -11.73 -15.61
N GLU A 60 5.61 -10.92 -16.50
CA GLU A 60 6.02 -10.82 -17.90
C GLU A 60 7.31 -10.01 -18.07
N GLY A 61 7.54 -9.01 -17.20
CA GLY A 61 8.80 -8.29 -17.15
C GLY A 61 9.86 -9.10 -16.40
N THR A 62 11.04 -9.26 -16.98
CA THR A 62 12.13 -10.00 -16.32
C THR A 62 12.75 -9.16 -15.20
N TYR A 63 12.06 -9.05 -14.07
CA TYR A 63 12.50 -8.31 -12.88
C TYR A 63 13.15 -9.23 -11.86
N LYS A 64 14.06 -8.67 -11.04
CA LYS A 64 14.55 -9.37 -9.86
C LYS A 64 13.51 -9.24 -8.74
N LEU A 65 13.48 -10.22 -7.83
CA LEU A 65 12.56 -10.23 -6.69
C LEU A 65 12.56 -8.92 -5.87
N ALA A 66 13.73 -8.32 -5.64
CA ALA A 66 13.83 -7.03 -4.94
C ALA A 66 13.14 -5.88 -5.71
N GLN A 67 13.22 -5.89 -7.04
CA GLN A 67 12.57 -4.89 -7.90
C GLN A 67 11.05 -5.10 -7.94
N GLU A 68 10.59 -6.35 -7.98
CA GLU A 68 9.17 -6.67 -7.84
C GLU A 68 8.64 -6.18 -6.50
N SER A 69 9.36 -6.45 -5.41
CA SER A 69 8.99 -5.98 -4.07
C SER A 69 8.90 -4.46 -3.99
N MET A 70 9.85 -3.71 -4.57
CA MET A 70 9.76 -2.25 -4.67
C MET A 70 8.55 -1.78 -5.49
N ALA A 71 8.21 -2.50 -6.57
CA ALA A 71 7.07 -2.16 -7.41
C ALA A 71 5.74 -2.34 -6.64
N TYR A 72 5.59 -3.43 -5.88
CA TYR A 72 4.45 -3.62 -4.97
C TYR A 72 4.42 -2.58 -3.84
N MET A 73 5.58 -2.21 -3.28
CA MET A 73 5.68 -1.14 -2.30
C MET A 73 5.15 0.18 -2.88
N GLY A 74 5.54 0.53 -4.11
CA GLY A 74 5.02 1.70 -4.84
C GLY A 74 3.49 1.68 -4.95
N CYS A 75 2.94 0.57 -5.42
CA CYS A 75 1.50 0.39 -5.57
C CYS A 75 0.74 0.50 -4.24
N ALA A 76 1.23 -0.18 -3.19
CA ALA A 76 0.62 -0.16 -1.86
C ALA A 76 0.68 1.23 -1.22
N SER A 77 1.81 1.93 -1.35
CA SER A 77 1.97 3.31 -0.87
C SER A 77 0.98 4.28 -1.52
N VAL A 78 0.84 4.22 -2.84
CA VAL A 78 -0.15 5.04 -3.57
C VAL A 78 -1.57 4.69 -3.14
N HIS A 79 -1.87 3.39 -2.97
CA HIS A 79 -3.18 2.93 -2.50
C HIS A 79 -3.53 3.50 -1.12
N VAL A 80 -2.65 3.36 -0.13
CA VAL A 80 -2.86 3.89 1.23
C VAL A 80 -2.97 5.43 1.21
N SER A 81 -2.19 6.11 0.38
CA SER A 81 -2.32 7.57 0.17
C SER A 81 -3.65 7.98 -0.46
N GLN A 82 -4.28 7.12 -1.26
CA GLN A 82 -5.64 7.37 -1.75
C GLN A 82 -6.70 7.09 -0.68
N LEU A 83 -6.52 6.04 0.11
CA LEU A 83 -7.45 5.69 1.20
C LEU A 83 -7.56 6.82 2.25
N VAL A 84 -6.43 7.45 2.65
CA VAL A 84 -6.49 8.57 3.61
C VAL A 84 -7.30 9.76 3.08
N LYS A 85 -7.33 9.95 1.75
CA LYS A 85 -8.09 11.03 1.11
C LYS A 85 -9.61 10.80 1.19
N GLU A 86 -10.04 9.55 1.37
CA GLU A 86 -11.45 9.19 1.54
C GLU A 86 -11.95 9.32 2.99
N LEU A 87 -11.06 9.45 3.97
CA LEU A 87 -11.44 9.80 5.34
C LEU A 87 -11.89 11.26 5.44
N THR A 88 -12.88 11.52 6.30
CA THR A 88 -13.24 12.89 6.70
C THR A 88 -12.14 13.53 7.55
N ASP A 89 -12.15 14.86 7.68
CA ASP A 89 -11.17 15.58 8.51
C ASP A 89 -11.19 15.09 9.97
N ALA A 90 -12.37 14.85 10.55
CA ALA A 90 -12.50 14.31 11.90
C ALA A 90 -11.89 12.90 12.02
N GLN A 91 -12.13 12.02 11.03
CA GLN A 91 -11.55 10.67 11.01
C GLN A 91 -10.02 10.71 10.83
N ARG A 92 -9.49 11.69 10.09
CA ARG A 92 -8.03 11.86 9.94
C ARG A 92 -7.36 12.30 11.24
N GLU A 93 -8.03 13.10 12.06
CA GLU A 93 -7.52 13.46 13.39
C GLU A 93 -7.42 12.24 14.32
N GLU A 94 -8.27 11.22 14.13
CA GLU A 94 -8.25 9.98 14.91
C GLU A 94 -7.13 9.02 14.49
N VAL A 95 -6.56 9.18 13.28
CA VAL A 95 -5.48 8.32 12.81
C VAL A 95 -4.20 9.13 12.73
N PRO A 96 -3.21 8.88 13.62
CA PRO A 96 -1.88 9.44 13.41
C PRO A 96 -1.33 8.83 12.12
N VAL A 97 -1.40 9.59 11.03
CA VAL A 97 -0.70 9.23 9.79
C VAL A 97 0.78 9.22 10.15
N ASP A 98 1.39 8.04 10.10
CA ASP A 98 2.78 7.87 10.52
C ASP A 98 3.67 8.81 9.69
N GLU A 99 4.34 9.74 10.36
CA GLU A 99 5.20 10.74 9.71
C GLU A 99 6.33 10.10 8.91
N ASN A 100 6.78 8.89 9.30
CA ASN A 100 7.77 8.14 8.53
C ASN A 100 7.19 7.66 7.21
N LEU A 101 5.91 7.26 7.18
CA LEU A 101 5.21 6.91 5.94
C LEU A 101 5.02 8.13 5.04
N ILE A 102 4.66 9.28 5.61
CA ILE A 102 4.60 10.55 4.86
C ILE A 102 5.96 10.87 4.24
N LYS A 103 7.04 10.68 4.99
CA LYS A 103 8.40 10.86 4.48
C LYS A 103 8.71 9.89 3.35
N VAL A 104 8.41 8.61 3.50
CA VAL A 104 8.60 7.59 2.44
C VAL A 104 7.81 7.95 1.18
N PHE A 105 6.58 8.45 1.32
CA PHE A 105 5.78 8.90 0.18
C PHE A 105 6.39 10.15 -0.49
N ASN A 106 6.83 11.13 0.28
CA ASN A 106 7.43 12.36 -0.23
C ASN A 106 8.80 12.10 -0.89
N ASP A 107 9.59 11.17 -0.38
CA ASP A 107 10.88 10.76 -0.95
C ASP A 107 10.70 10.01 -2.28
N TRP A 108 9.48 9.57 -2.61
CA TRP A 108 9.14 8.88 -3.86
C TRP A 108 8.48 9.75 -4.92
N GLU A 109 7.86 10.85 -4.54
CA GLU A 109 7.29 11.83 -5.48
C GLU A 109 8.34 12.84 -6.00
N ASN A 110 9.54 12.91 -5.39
CA ASN A 110 10.66 13.77 -5.79
C ASN A 110 11.76 13.03 -6.56
#